data_AF-A0A6M3KYY3-F1
#
_entry.id   AF-A0A6M3KYY3-F1
#
_cell.length_a   1.000
_cell.length_b   1.000
_cell.length_c   1.000
_cell.angle_alpha   90.00
_cell.angle_beta   90.00
_cell.angle_gamma   90.00
#
_symmetry.space_group_name_H-M   'P 1'
#
loop_
_entity.id
_entity.type
_entity.pdbx_description
1 polymer ?
#
loop_
_entity_poly.entity_id
_entity_poly.type
_entity_poly.pdbx_seq_one_letter_code
_entity_poly.pdbx_strand_id
1 'polypeptide(L)' 'MSQRLVQIRAPYFTAGIIFYKDRVKVAAPILNWSVGKSYDYMRNVCRKKNWKFINISKED' A
#
# COMPACT_ATOMS: atom_id res chain seq x y z
N MET A 1 -15.25 -7.23 8.23
CA MET A 1 -13.90 -7.66 7.80
C MET A 1 -13.12 -6.43 7.39
N SER A 2 -11.97 -6.13 8.00
CA SER A 2 -11.27 -4.86 7.76
C SER A 2 -10.45 -4.92 6.46
N GLN A 3 -10.84 -4.09 5.49
CA GLN A 3 -10.11 -3.83 4.26
C GLN A 3 -9.59 -2.40 4.32
N ARG A 4 -8.34 -2.18 3.91
CA ARG A 4 -7.74 -0.85 3.86
C ARG A 4 -7.23 -0.54 2.47
N LEU A 5 -7.69 0.58 1.91
CA LEU A 5 -7.16 1.13 0.67
C LEU A 5 -6.04 2.12 1.02
N VAL A 6 -4.86 1.90 0.46
CA VAL A 6 -3.71 2.79 0.62
C VAL A 6 -3.26 3.28 -0.75
N GLN A 7 -2.98 4.57 -0.83
CA GLN A 7 -2.27 5.19 -1.94
C GLN A 7 -0.80 5.36 -1.61
N ILE A 8 0.05 4.91 -2.54
CA ILE A 8 1.48 5.17 -2.53
C ILE A 8 1.79 6.24 -3.56
N ARG A 9 2.46 7.31 -3.13
CA ARG A 9 2.97 8.36 -4.03
C ARG A 9 4.49 8.33 -4.06
N ALA A 10 5.04 8.09 -5.25
CA ALA A 10 6.46 8.17 -5.56
C ALA A 10 6.69 9.36 -6.52
N PRO A 11 7.94 9.76 -6.80
CA PRO A 11 8.23 10.89 -7.70
C PRO A 11 7.59 10.77 -9.10
N TYR A 12 7.47 9.55 -9.63
CA TYR A 12 7.05 9.31 -11.01
C TYR A 12 5.76 8.49 -11.15
N PHE A 13 5.15 8.09 -10.03
CA PHE A 13 3.91 7.32 -10.08
C PHE A 13 3.07 7.49 -8.82
N THR A 14 1.78 7.27 -9.00
CA THR A 14 0.83 7.07 -7.91
C THR A 14 0.19 5.70 -8.09
N ALA A 15 0.17 4.89 -7.04
CA ALA A 15 -0.33 3.52 -7.09
C ALA A 15 -1.26 3.23 -5.92
N GLY A 16 -2.33 2.48 -6.20
CA GLY A 16 -3.23 1.93 -5.18
C GLY A 16 -2.80 0.53 -4.75
N ILE A 17 -2.89 0.25 -3.45
CA ILE A 17 -2.78 -1.09 -2.88
C ILE A 17 -3.92 -1.32 -1.89
N ILE A 18 -4.43 -2.54 -1.87
CA ILE A 18 -5.50 -2.97 -0.97
C ILE A 18 -4.93 -3.99 0.00
N PHE A 19 -5.03 -3.67 1.29
CA PHE A 19 -4.75 -4.60 2.37
C PHE A 19 -6.03 -5.31 2.77
N TYR A 20 -5.92 -6.63 2.91
CA TYR A 20 -6.92 -7.44 3.56
C TYR A 20 -6.35 -7.98 4.87
N LYS A 21 -6.99 -7.64 5.99
CA LYS A 21 -6.38 -7.77 7.31
C LYS A 21 -5.05 -6.99 7.37
N ASP A 22 -3.91 -7.68 7.40
CA ASP A 22 -2.57 -7.06 7.48
C ASP A 22 -1.74 -7.25 6.19
N ARG A 23 -2.24 -7.95 5.17
CA ARG A 23 -1.44 -8.28 3.98
C ARG A 23 -2.00 -7.66 2.72
N VAL A 24 -1.12 -7.26 1.82
CA VAL A 24 -1.50 -6.79 0.49
C VAL A 24 -2.16 -7.94 -0.27
N LYS A 25 -3.43 -7.75 -0.66
CA LYS A 25 -4.19 -8.71 -1.46
C LYS A 25 -4.24 -8.30 -2.93
N VAL A 26 -4.35 -7.00 -3.19
CA VAL A 26 -4.39 -6.43 -4.54
C VAL A 26 -3.42 -5.26 -4.60
N ALA A 27 -2.65 -5.16 -5.67
CA ALA A 27 -1.71 -4.08 -5.91
C ALA A 27 -1.75 -3.66 -7.39
N ALA A 28 -1.45 -2.39 -7.66
CA ALA A 28 -1.19 -1.93 -9.02
C ALA A 28 -0.02 -2.72 -9.64
N PRO A 29 0.02 -2.91 -10.98
CA PRO A 29 1.05 -3.73 -11.64
C PRO A 29 2.50 -3.37 -11.28
N ILE A 30 2.81 -2.08 -11.17
CA ILE A 30 4.14 -1.56 -10.77
C ILE A 30 4.54 -1.97 -9.34
N LEU A 31 3.58 -2.34 -8.51
CA LEU A 31 3.76 -2.82 -7.14
C LEU A 31 3.36 -4.28 -6.97
N ASN A 32 3.26 -5.10 -8.03
CA ASN A 32 2.82 -6.50 -7.91
C ASN A 32 3.73 -7.33 -6.97
N TRP A 33 5.01 -6.98 -6.85
CA TRP A 33 5.96 -7.58 -5.90
C TRP A 33 5.55 -7.40 -4.42
N SER A 34 4.64 -6.48 -4.12
CA SER A 34 4.14 -6.22 -2.77
C SER A 34 3.05 -7.18 -2.32
N VAL A 35 2.45 -7.98 -3.23
CA VAL A 35 1.40 -8.94 -2.89
C VAL A 35 1.90 -9.92 -1.81
N GLY A 36 1.10 -10.09 -0.76
CA GLY A 36 1.42 -10.92 0.40
C GLY A 36 2.33 -10.27 1.45
N LYS A 37 2.90 -9.08 1.19
CA LYS A 37 3.69 -8.34 2.19
C LYS A 37 2.78 -7.69 3.23
N SER A 38 3.30 -7.52 4.44
CA SER A 38 2.56 -6.89 5.54
C SER A 38 2.47 -5.37 5.38
N TYR A 39 1.52 -4.76 6.09
CA TYR A 39 1.38 -3.32 6.17
C TYR A 39 2.66 -2.63 6.64
N ASP A 40 3.27 -3.13 7.72
CA ASP A 40 4.51 -2.58 8.26
C ASP A 40 5.69 -2.73 7.32
N TYR A 41 5.76 -3.83 6.56
CA TYR A 41 6.77 -4.00 5.52
C TYR A 41 6.63 -2.90 4.46
N MET A 42 5.40 -2.67 3.96
CA MET A 42 5.16 -1.66 2.94
C MET A 42 5.40 -0.24 3.44
N ARG A 43 5.01 0.05 4.69
CA ARG A 43 5.32 1.32 5.35
C ARG A 43 6.83 1.55 5.43
N ASN A 44 7.59 0.52 5.79
CA ASN A 44 9.05 0.58 5.84
C ASN A 44 9.69 0.78 4.46
N VAL A 45 9.20 0.09 3.43
CA VAL A 45 9.70 0.29 2.06
C VAL A 45 9.46 1.72 1.59
N CYS A 46 8.25 2.26 1.81
CA CYS A 46 7.93 3.62 1.43
C CYS A 46 8.81 4.62 2.17
N ARG A 47 9.05 4.43 3.48
CA ARG A 47 9.99 5.24 4.26
C ARG A 47 11.40 5.21 3.68
N LYS A 48 11.94 4.03 3.38
CA LYS A 48 13.30 3.86 2.81
C LYS A 48 13.45 4.50 1.43
N LYS A 49 12.38 4.48 0.62
CA LYS A 49 12.38 5.05 -0.73
C LYS A 49 11.89 6.51 -0.80
N ASN A 50 11.63 7.12 0.35
CA ASN A 50 11.02 8.45 0.45
C ASN A 50 9.70 8.59 -0.34
N TRP A 51 8.91 7.51 -0.36
CA TRP A 51 7.55 7.51 -0.92
C TRP A 51 6.52 7.84 0.16
N LYS A 52 5.42 8.48 -0.22
CA LYS A 52 4.30 8.72 0.69
C LYS A 52 3.40 7.49 0.74
N PHE A 53 2.94 7.15 1.94
CA PHE A 53 2.04 6.04 2.21
C PHE A 53 0.79 6.60 2.90
N ILE A 54 -0.31 6.72 2.15
CA ILE A 54 -1.49 7.49 2.54
C ILE A 54 -2.67 6.53 2.64
N ASN A 55 -3.29 6.43 3.82
CA ASN A 55 -4.51 5.65 4.00
C ASN A 55 -5.71 6.43 3.42
N ILE A 56 -6.42 5.83 2.46
CA ILE A 56 -7.56 6.45 1.76
C ILE A 56 -8.90 5.88 2.23
N SER A 57 -8.90 4.71 2.87
CA SER A 57 -10.13 4.12 3.43
C SER A 57 -10.83 5.12 4.34
N LYS A 58 -12.09 5.46 4.02
CA LYS A 58 -13.03 5.98 5.02
C LYS A 58 -13.55 4.78 5.79
N GLU A 59 -13.46 4.84 7.12
CA GLU A 59 -14.32 4.02 7.96
C GLU A 59 -15.72 4.64 7.83
N ASP A 60 -16.70 3.85 7.36
CA ASP A 60 -18.12 4.14 7.55
C ASP A 60 -18.49 3.88 9.02
#